data_AF-A0A940FJ12-F1
#
_entry.id   AF-A0A940FJ12-F1
#
_cell.length_a   1.000
_cell.length_b   1.000
_cell.length_c   1.000
_cell.angle_alpha   90.00
_cell.angle_beta   90.00
_cell.angle_gamma   90.00
#
_symmetry.space_group_name_H-M   'P 1'
#
loop_
_entity.id
_entity.type
_entity.pdbx_description
1 polymer ?
#
loop_
_entity_poly.entity_id
_entity_poly.type
_entity_poly.pdbx_seq_one_letter_code
_entity_poly.pdbx_strand_id
1 'polypeptide(L)'
;LYLLGFLSVILFTACSKSDYITPPNNEYDWMRTHDKGTVAYVDYVTGNHIVETYGGFSVIESWGSYIPREYDEVYAYFSSRGIQTIYNWTGNYYTKGRVVESWLSWSDALYVLDRISYQ
;
A
#
# COMPACT_ATOMS: atom_id res chain seq x y z
N LEU A 1 2.22 -38.33 -30.18
CA LEU A 1 1.19 -37.39 -29.69
C LEU A 1 1.19 -37.22 -28.17
N TYR A 2 1.27 -38.28 -27.37
CA TYR A 2 1.24 -38.21 -25.90
C TYR A 2 2.36 -37.37 -25.26
N LEU A 3 3.55 -37.35 -25.86
CA LEU A 3 4.73 -36.63 -25.33
C LEU A 3 4.60 -35.11 -25.47
N LEU A 4 3.88 -34.62 -26.48
CA LEU A 4 3.62 -33.20 -26.71
C LEU A 4 2.57 -32.64 -25.74
N GLY A 5 1.56 -33.46 -25.39
CA GLY A 5 0.54 -33.09 -24.41
C GLY A 5 1.10 -32.94 -22.99
N PHE A 6 2.06 -33.78 -22.61
CA PHE A 6 2.69 -33.70 -21.29
C PHE A 6 3.55 -32.43 -21.12
N LEU A 7 4.25 -32.00 -22.18
CA LEU A 7 5.06 -30.78 -22.17
C LEU A 7 4.21 -29.51 -22.02
N SER A 8 3.01 -29.49 -22.60
CA SER A 8 2.10 -28.34 -22.49
C SER A 8 1.54 -28.14 -21.09
N VAL A 9 1.33 -29.20 -20.30
CA VAL A 9 0.77 -29.08 -18.94
C VAL A 9 1.77 -28.40 -17.99
N ILE A 10 3.08 -28.64 -18.16
CA ILE A 10 4.13 -28.07 -17.31
C ILE A 10 4.29 -26.56 -17.56
N LEU A 11 4.08 -26.09 -18.79
CA LEU A 11 4.24 -24.69 -19.15
C LEU A 11 3.09 -23.80 -18.63
N PHE A 12 1.90 -24.35 -18.40
CA PHE A 12 0.73 -23.56 -17.96
C PHE A 12 0.44 -23.62 -16.44
N THR A 13 1.19 -24.41 -15.66
CA THR A 13 1.05 -24.43 -14.19
C THR A 13 1.93 -23.41 -13.47
N ALA A 14 2.67 -22.56 -14.20
CA ALA A 14 3.57 -21.56 -13.60
C ALA A 14 2.84 -20.31 -13.06
N CYS A 15 1.52 -20.23 -13.16
CA CYS A 15 0.76 -19.16 -12.53
C CYS A 15 0.45 -19.51 -11.07
N SER A 16 1.45 -19.35 -10.20
CA SER A 16 1.18 -19.29 -8.76
C SER A 16 0.68 -17.89 -8.42
N LYS A 17 -0.53 -17.79 -7.85
CA LYS A 17 -0.91 -16.58 -7.12
C LYS A 17 -0.05 -16.55 -5.87
N SER A 18 1.06 -15.84 -5.93
CA SER A 18 1.83 -15.53 -4.74
C SER A 18 1.07 -14.49 -3.95
N ASP A 19 0.38 -14.89 -2.89
CA ASP A 19 0.02 -13.97 -1.81
C ASP A 19 1.34 -13.56 -1.14
N TYR A 20 2.03 -12.59 -1.75
CA TYR A 20 3.34 -12.09 -1.32
C TYR A 20 3.17 -11.15 -0.12
N ILE A 21 2.55 -11.61 0.96
CA ILE A 21 2.55 -10.88 2.24
C ILE A 21 2.76 -11.89 3.36
N THR A 22 3.91 -12.56 3.34
CA THR A 22 4.52 -12.96 4.60
C THR A 22 5.08 -11.66 5.20
N PRO A 23 4.69 -11.24 6.43
CA PRO A 23 5.39 -10.15 7.10
C PRO A 23 6.88 -10.51 7.06
N PRO A 24 7.73 -9.65 6.51
CA PRO A 24 9.10 -10.07 6.25
C PRO A 24 9.74 -10.41 7.59
N ASN A 25 10.52 -11.49 7.62
CA ASN A 25 11.34 -11.85 8.77
C ASN A 25 12.40 -10.77 9.12
N ASN A 26 12.46 -9.68 8.33
CA ASN A 26 13.35 -8.54 8.46
C ASN A 26 12.71 -7.28 7.81
N GLU A 27 12.51 -6.21 8.57
CA GLU A 27 11.90 -4.95 8.13
C GLU A 27 12.69 -4.28 6.99
N TYR A 28 14.02 -4.47 6.95
CA TYR A 28 14.87 -3.92 5.89
C TYR A 28 14.55 -4.50 4.50
N ASP A 29 14.09 -5.75 4.43
CA ASP A 29 13.66 -6.36 3.16
C ASP A 29 12.31 -5.78 2.69
N TRP A 30 11.42 -5.40 3.64
CA TRP A 30 10.20 -4.66 3.32
C TRP A 30 10.54 -3.34 2.64
N MET A 31 11.41 -2.55 3.29
CA MET A 31 11.77 -1.21 2.85
C MET A 31 12.46 -1.22 1.48
N ARG A 32 13.19 -2.29 1.13
CA ARG A 32 13.83 -2.43 -0.19
C ARG A 32 12.84 -2.67 -1.32
N THR A 33 11.67 -3.23 -1.03
CA THR A 33 10.70 -3.71 -2.04
C THR A 33 9.46 -2.84 -2.15
N HIS A 34 9.32 -1.82 -1.30
CA HIS A 34 8.15 -0.95 -1.21
C HIS A 34 8.53 0.52 -1.37
N ASP A 35 7.56 1.33 -1.79
CA ASP A 35 7.74 2.77 -1.95
C ASP A 35 7.82 3.43 -0.57
N LYS A 36 8.82 4.29 -0.38
CA LYS A 36 8.88 5.19 0.78
C LYS A 36 7.88 6.32 0.59
N GLY A 37 7.14 6.62 1.64
CA GLY A 37 6.31 7.81 1.74
C GLY A 37 6.38 8.46 3.11
N THR A 38 5.93 9.70 3.17
CA THR A 38 5.80 10.48 4.41
C THR A 38 4.34 10.86 4.58
N VAL A 39 3.78 10.64 5.76
CA VAL A 39 2.39 11.02 6.03
C VAL A 39 2.28 12.54 6.05
N ALA A 40 1.56 13.10 5.08
CA ALA A 40 1.44 14.55 4.89
C ALA A 40 0.29 15.15 5.71
N TYR A 41 -0.80 14.38 5.89
CA TYR A 41 -1.98 14.81 6.64
C TYR A 41 -2.78 13.60 7.10
N VAL A 42 -3.43 13.73 8.27
CA VAL A 42 -4.27 12.69 8.85
C VAL A 42 -5.60 13.29 9.28
N ASP A 43 -6.70 12.71 8.81
CA ASP A 43 -8.00 12.90 9.44
C ASP A 43 -8.09 11.94 10.63
N TYR A 44 -7.94 12.48 11.84
CA TYR A 44 -7.97 11.69 13.07
C TYR A 44 -9.35 11.15 13.45
N VAL A 45 -10.43 11.58 12.79
CA VAL A 45 -11.78 11.07 13.04
C VAL A 45 -11.95 9.71 12.38
N THR A 46 -11.55 9.60 11.11
CA THR A 46 -11.68 8.37 10.32
C THR A 46 -10.40 7.54 10.27
N GLY A 47 -9.26 8.15 10.54
CA GLY A 47 -7.92 7.57 10.36
C GLY A 47 -7.42 7.60 8.92
N ASN A 48 -8.24 8.08 7.97
CA ASN A 48 -7.84 8.27 6.58
C ASN A 48 -6.74 9.32 6.50
N HIS A 49 -5.78 9.13 5.59
CA HIS A 49 -4.61 9.99 5.55
C HIS A 49 -4.03 10.10 4.15
N ILE A 50 -3.22 11.15 3.96
CA ILE A 50 -2.50 11.43 2.73
C ILE A 50 -1.03 11.10 2.96
N VAL A 51 -0.44 10.39 2.01
CA VAL A 51 0.99 10.06 1.99
C VAL A 51 1.63 10.79 0.82
N GLU A 52 2.64 11.60 1.11
CA GLU A 52 3.55 12.16 0.12
C GLU A 52 4.54 11.09 -0.34
N THR A 53 4.69 10.96 -1.65
CA THR A 53 5.60 10.02 -2.32
C THR A 53 6.46 10.80 -3.32
N TYR A 54 7.49 10.16 -3.89
CA TYR A 54 8.30 10.78 -4.94
C TYR A 54 7.46 11.28 -6.14
N GLY A 55 6.31 10.65 -6.39
CA GLY A 55 5.42 10.91 -7.50
C GLY A 55 4.32 11.94 -7.28
N GLY A 56 4.23 12.53 -6.09
CA GLY A 56 3.06 13.28 -5.64
C GLY A 56 2.38 12.60 -4.47
N PHE A 57 1.07 12.78 -4.33
CA PHE A 57 0.32 12.34 -3.14
C PHE A 57 -0.52 11.10 -3.42
N SER A 58 -0.66 10.27 -2.40
CA SER A 58 -1.54 9.09 -2.40
C SER A 58 -2.49 9.18 -1.23
N VAL A 59 -3.76 8.84 -1.45
CA VAL A 59 -4.80 8.86 -0.40
C VAL A 59 -5.05 7.45 0.08
N ILE A 60 -4.98 7.28 1.40
CA ILE A 60 -5.12 6.01 2.09
C ILE A 60 -6.42 6.03 2.88
N GLU A 61 -7.31 5.09 2.55
CA GLU A 61 -8.43 4.73 3.39
C GLU A 61 -7.93 3.75 4.46
N SER A 62 -8.01 4.14 5.73
CA SER A 62 -7.45 3.36 6.83
C SER A 62 -8.43 2.29 7.28
N TRP A 63 -7.98 1.04 7.31
CA TRP A 63 -8.79 -0.11 7.76
C TRP A 63 -8.20 -0.79 9.01
N GLY A 64 -7.07 -0.28 9.51
CA GLY A 64 -6.37 -0.83 10.67
C GLY A 64 -6.72 -0.11 11.97
N SER A 65 -6.34 -0.73 13.09
CA SER A 65 -6.56 -0.17 14.43
C SER A 65 -5.56 0.93 14.81
N TYR A 66 -4.49 1.12 14.02
CA TYR A 66 -3.45 2.11 14.27
C TYR A 66 -3.53 3.22 13.23
N ILE A 67 -3.77 4.44 13.71
CA ILE A 67 -3.78 5.66 12.91
C ILE A 67 -2.35 6.23 12.92
N PRO A 68 -1.73 6.48 11.75
CA PRO A 68 -0.42 7.10 11.70
C PRO A 68 -0.47 8.56 12.15
N ARG A 69 0.69 9.13 12.46
CA ARG A 69 0.84 10.56 12.73
C ARG A 69 1.34 11.27 11.49
N GLU A 70 1.05 12.56 11.41
CA GLU A 70 1.70 13.42 10.44
C GLU A 70 3.23 13.33 10.59
N TYR A 71 3.93 13.35 9.46
CA TYR A 71 5.36 13.17 9.32
C TYR A 71 5.91 11.78 9.65
N ASP A 72 5.05 10.79 9.91
CA ASP A 72 5.51 9.40 10.02
C ASP A 72 6.06 8.90 8.67
N GLU A 73 7.16 8.15 8.74
CA GLU A 73 7.76 7.50 7.59
C GLU A 73 7.11 6.13 7.37
N VAL A 74 6.56 5.91 6.18
CA VAL A 74 5.76 4.73 5.86
C VAL A 74 6.24 4.05 4.57
N TYR A 75 6.03 2.74 4.49
CA TYR A 75 6.46 1.89 3.38
C TYR A 75 5.33 0.97 2.90
N ALA A 76 4.91 1.16 1.65
CA ALA A 76 3.91 0.33 0.97
C ALA A 76 3.98 0.53 -0.56
N TYR A 77 3.14 -0.14 -1.34
CA TYR A 77 2.98 0.18 -2.77
C TYR A 77 2.04 1.38 -2.96
N PHE A 78 2.47 2.57 -2.58
CA PHE A 78 1.66 3.79 -2.69
C PHE A 78 1.35 4.18 -4.14
N SER A 79 2.18 3.75 -5.08
CA SER A 79 1.98 3.96 -6.52
C SER A 79 0.85 3.13 -7.13
N SER A 80 0.30 2.17 -6.40
CA SER A 80 -0.67 1.19 -6.91
C SER A 80 -1.95 1.17 -6.07
N ARG A 81 -3.09 1.40 -6.72
CA ARG A 81 -4.41 1.35 -6.09
C ARG A 81 -4.71 -0.07 -5.58
N GLY A 82 -5.36 -0.16 -4.42
CA GLY A 82 -5.79 -1.43 -3.84
C GLY A 82 -5.43 -1.58 -2.37
N ILE A 83 -5.75 -2.75 -1.82
CA ILE A 83 -5.46 -3.08 -0.42
C ILE A 83 -3.95 -3.28 -0.27
N GLN A 84 -3.36 -2.56 0.66
CA GLN A 84 -1.94 -2.61 0.99
C GLN A 84 -1.76 -2.91 2.47
N THR A 85 -0.70 -3.66 2.77
CA THR A 85 -0.10 -3.63 4.10
C THR A 85 0.86 -2.44 4.11
N ILE A 86 0.75 -1.59 5.12
CA ILE A 86 1.55 -0.38 5.27
C ILE A 86 2.41 -0.56 6.51
N TYR A 87 3.73 -0.49 6.32
CA TYR A 87 4.67 -0.49 7.43
C TYR A 87 4.98 0.94 7.85
N ASN A 88 4.74 1.27 9.10
CA ASN A 88 5.14 2.55 9.69
C ASN A 88 6.49 2.36 10.38
N TRP A 89 7.54 2.94 9.80
CA TRP A 89 8.90 2.88 10.33
C TRP A 89 9.05 3.67 11.63
N THR A 90 8.48 4.88 11.67
CA THR A 90 8.55 5.76 12.86
C THR A 90 7.87 5.14 14.07
N GLY A 91 6.70 4.52 13.87
CA GLY A 91 5.91 3.86 14.90
C GLY A 91 6.26 2.38 15.13
N ASN A 92 7.07 1.79 14.25
CA ASN A 92 7.43 0.37 14.24
C ASN A 92 6.21 -0.59 14.32
N TYR A 93 5.26 -0.43 13.40
CA TYR A 93 4.10 -1.31 13.31
C TYR A 93 3.62 -1.47 11.88
N TYR A 94 2.87 -2.54 11.63
CA TYR A 94 2.17 -2.77 10.36
C TYR A 94 0.68 -2.48 10.54
N THR A 95 0.10 -1.80 9.56
CA THR A 95 -1.33 -1.54 9.47
C THR A 95 -1.86 -1.95 8.10
N LYS A 96 -3.17 -2.06 7.95
CA LYS A 96 -3.83 -2.33 6.67
C LYS A 96 -4.60 -1.10 6.23
N GLY A 97 -4.52 -0.79 4.96
CA GLY A 97 -5.29 0.29 4.36
C GLY A 97 -5.49 0.03 2.87
N ARG A 98 -6.32 0.85 2.25
CA ARG A 98 -6.51 0.82 0.81
C ARG A 98 -5.98 2.11 0.21
N VAL A 99 -5.05 1.98 -0.73
CA VAL A 99 -4.65 3.09 -1.59
C VAL A 99 -5.82 3.36 -2.53
N VAL A 100 -6.51 4.47 -2.30
CA VAL A 100 -7.70 4.86 -3.06
C VAL A 100 -7.28 5.45 -4.40
N GLU A 101 -6.35 6.40 -4.36
CA GLU A 101 -5.78 7.08 -5.52
C GLU A 101 -4.31 7.46 -5.26
N SER A 102 -3.51 7.57 -6.33
CA SER A 102 -2.05 7.78 -6.30
C SER A 102 -1.66 8.82 -7.35
N TRP A 103 -0.45 9.38 -7.25
CA TRP A 103 0.10 10.37 -8.21
C TRP A 103 -0.72 11.66 -8.28
N LEU A 104 -1.35 12.05 -7.17
CA LEU A 104 -2.21 13.22 -7.10
C LEU A 104 -1.42 14.49 -6.80
N SER A 105 -1.99 15.63 -7.21
CA SER A 105 -1.63 16.92 -6.62
C SER A 105 -2.15 17.01 -5.19
N TRP A 106 -1.62 17.95 -4.41
CA TRP A 106 -2.09 18.18 -3.03
C TRP A 106 -3.59 18.50 -2.96
N SER A 107 -4.08 19.35 -3.87
CA SER A 107 -5.50 19.72 -3.91
C SER A 107 -6.41 18.54 -4.25
N ASP A 108 -5.99 17.68 -5.18
CA ASP A 108 -6.77 16.50 -5.55
C ASP A 108 -6.78 15.47 -4.41
N ALA A 109 -5.65 15.32 -3.71
CA ALA A 109 -5.56 14.44 -2.55
C ALA A 109 -6.50 14.87 -1.42
N LEU A 110 -6.58 16.16 -1.12
CA LEU A 110 -7.53 16.70 -0.14
C LEU A 110 -8.99 16.45 -0.57
N TYR A 111 -9.31 16.67 -1.85
CA TYR A 111 -10.66 16.42 -2.37
C TYR A 111 -11.05 14.94 -2.25
N VAL A 112 -10.14 14.04 -2.61
CA VAL A 112 -10.38 12.58 -2.50
C VAL A 112 -10.50 12.16 -1.04
N LEU A 113 -9.68 12.72 -0.14
CA LEU A 113 -9.74 12.44 1.29
C LEU A 113 -11.08 12.87 1.89
N ASP A 114 -11.50 14.11 1.64
CA ASP A 114 -12.80 14.65 2.07
C ASP A 114 -13.94 13.71 1.63
N ARG A 115 -13.96 13.34 0.35
CA ARG A 115 -14.96 12.42 -0.20
C ARG A 115 -15.05 11.08 0.53
N ILE A 116 -13.93 10.49 0.96
CA ILE A 116 -13.93 9.18 1.65
C ILE A 116 -14.12 9.29 3.16
N SER A 117 -13.85 10.45 3.76
CA SER A 117 -14.02 10.67 5.20
C SER A 117 -15.47 11.01 5.59
N TYR A 118 -16.28 11.50 4.65
CA TYR A 118 -17.69 11.86 4.87
C TYR A 118 -18.72 10.88 4.27
N GLN A 119 -18.28 9.66 3.92
CA GLN A 119 -19.16 8.55 3.52
C GLN A 119 -19.61 7.74 4.72
#